data_AF-A0A258KDF7-F1
#
_entry.id   AF-A0A258KDF7-F1
#
_cell.length_a   1.000
_cell.length_b   1.000
_cell.length_c   1.000
_cell.angle_alpha   90.00
_cell.angle_beta   90.00
_cell.angle_gamma   90.00
#
_symmetry.space_group_name_H-M   'P 1'
#
loop_
_entity.id
_entity.type
_entity.pdbx_description
1 polymer ?
#
loop_
_entity_poly.entity_id
_entity_poly.type
_entity_poly.pdbx_seq_one_letter_code
_entity_poly.pdbx_strand_id
1 'polypeptide(L)'
;MTRVSTGSNYSVMTSNLMRAQLRQNVLGEQVASQKIANDLKGYAKNAEVLTAMRSAQAKINGLIDQTKLVSNRLDMQETGVNQMADAVGSAKGAIENAIAAGNAATLMQQLEAAFTNTVQGLNTKSNGRYVFGGAKTD
;
A
#
# COMPACT_ATOMS: atom_id res chain seq x y z
N MET A 1 -3.58 75.82 15.64
CA MET A 1 -2.69 74.84 14.98
C MET A 1 -3.11 73.42 15.33
N THR A 2 -3.99 72.77 14.55
CA THR A 2 -4.29 71.32 14.68
C THR A 2 -4.97 70.72 13.42
N ARG A 3 -4.64 71.21 12.21
CA ARG A 3 -5.17 70.62 10.95
C ARG A 3 -4.20 69.65 10.27
N VAL A 4 -2.98 69.53 10.79
CA VAL A 4 -1.93 68.64 10.25
C VAL A 4 -2.10 67.20 10.77
N SER A 5 -2.67 67.04 11.97
CA SER A 5 -2.91 65.72 12.57
C SER A 5 -4.09 64.98 11.93
N THR A 6 -5.12 65.67 11.41
CA THR A 6 -6.31 65.02 10.84
C THR A 6 -6.03 64.35 9.50
N GLY A 7 -5.25 64.99 8.62
CA GLY A 7 -4.83 64.40 7.34
C GLY A 7 -3.83 63.25 7.52
N SER A 8 -2.89 63.41 8.45
CA SER A 8 -1.93 62.35 8.80
C SER A 8 -2.62 61.14 9.45
N ASN A 9 -3.56 61.36 10.38
CA ASN A 9 -4.36 60.29 10.98
C ASN A 9 -5.24 59.57 9.96
N TYR A 10 -5.84 60.29 9.00
CA TYR A 10 -6.60 59.68 7.91
C TYR A 10 -5.71 58.80 7.03
N SER A 11 -4.50 59.27 6.70
CA SER A 11 -3.51 58.48 5.95
C SER A 11 -3.02 57.24 6.70
N VAL A 12 -2.88 57.31 8.02
CA VAL A 12 -2.56 56.15 8.87
C VAL A 12 -3.72 55.16 8.90
N MET A 13 -4.96 55.66 8.99
CA MET A 13 -6.16 54.83 9.01
C MET A 13 -6.38 54.11 7.68
N THR A 14 -6.19 54.78 6.54
CA THR A 14 -6.26 54.15 5.21
C THR A 14 -5.13 53.15 5.00
N SER A 15 -3.91 53.43 5.45
CA SER A 15 -2.80 52.47 5.43
C SER A 15 -3.11 51.22 6.28
N ASN A 16 -3.65 51.41 7.49
CA ASN A 16 -4.07 50.29 8.34
C ASN A 16 -5.22 49.48 7.72
N LEU A 17 -6.19 50.12 7.07
CA LEU A 17 -7.27 49.45 6.34
C LEU A 17 -6.74 48.66 5.14
N MET A 18 -5.84 49.21 4.33
CA MET A 18 -5.20 48.49 3.23
C MET A 18 -4.42 47.27 3.74
N ARG A 19 -3.68 47.41 4.85
CA ARG A 19 -2.98 46.28 5.48
C ARG A 19 -3.95 45.22 6.01
N ALA A 20 -5.07 45.63 6.59
CA ALA A 20 -6.12 44.72 7.05
C ALA A 20 -6.77 43.97 5.88
N GLN A 21 -7.04 44.65 4.77
CA GLN A 21 -7.63 44.05 3.57
C GLN A 21 -6.68 43.05 2.90
N LEU A 22 -5.39 43.38 2.80
CA LEU A 22 -4.37 42.43 2.33
C LEU A 22 -4.29 41.19 3.24
N ARG A 23 -4.34 41.37 4.56
CA ARG A 23 -4.35 40.26 5.52
C ARG A 23 -5.62 39.42 5.40
N GLN A 24 -6.78 40.05 5.19
CA GLN A 24 -8.04 39.36 4.99
C GLN A 24 -8.00 38.47 3.74
N ASN A 25 -7.46 38.96 2.63
CA ASN A 25 -7.32 38.18 1.40
C ASN A 25 -6.38 36.97 1.61
N VAL A 26 -5.21 37.16 2.23
CA VAL A 26 -4.28 36.06 2.54
C VAL A 26 -4.92 35.02 3.46
N LEU A 27 -5.64 35.46 4.49
CA LEU A 27 -6.36 34.54 5.38
C LEU A 27 -7.50 33.81 4.64
N GLY A 28 -8.20 34.49 3.73
CA GLY A 28 -9.19 33.87 2.86
C GLY A 28 -8.59 32.76 2.00
N GLU A 29 -7.41 32.99 1.41
CA GLU A 29 -6.67 31.97 0.66
C GLU A 29 -6.21 30.80 1.54
N GLN A 30 -5.75 31.06 2.77
CA GLN A 30 -5.35 30.02 3.72
C GLN A 30 -6.53 29.16 4.17
N VAL A 31 -7.68 29.78 4.43
CA VAL A 31 -8.93 29.08 4.80
C VAL A 31 -9.43 28.24 3.63
N ALA A 32 -9.43 28.79 2.41
CA ALA A 32 -9.88 28.07 1.22
C ALA A 32 -8.97 26.89 0.85
N SER A 33 -7.64 27.07 0.95
CA SER A 33 -6.66 26.03 0.62
C SER A 33 -6.41 25.04 1.76
N GLN A 34 -6.86 25.37 2.98
CA GLN A 34 -6.53 24.68 4.24
C GLN A 34 -5.01 24.58 4.49
N LYS A 35 -4.21 25.43 3.84
CA LYS A 35 -2.75 25.46 3.95
C LYS A 35 -2.33 26.81 4.52
N ILE A 36 -1.38 26.78 5.46
CA ILE A 36 -0.83 27.99 6.09
C ILE A 36 0.01 28.82 5.10
N ALA A 37 0.61 28.18 4.09
CA ALA A 37 1.36 28.86 3.04
C ALA A 37 1.32 28.05 1.73
N ASN A 38 1.66 28.70 0.62
CA ASN A 38 1.83 28.04 -0.69
C ASN A 38 3.29 28.03 -1.16
N ASP A 39 4.18 28.71 -0.43
CA ASP A 39 5.58 28.89 -0.79
C ASP A 39 6.54 28.39 0.31
N LEU A 40 7.77 28.07 -0.08
CA LEU A 40 8.80 27.64 0.88
C LEU A 40 9.10 28.71 1.94
N LYS A 41 8.89 30.01 1.65
CA LYS A 41 9.12 31.08 2.62
C LYS A 41 8.10 31.05 3.76
N GLY A 42 6.82 30.83 3.47
CA GLY A 42 5.80 30.65 4.50
C GLY A 42 5.96 29.36 5.30
N TYR A 43 6.65 28.36 4.76
CA TYR A 43 7.02 27.14 5.47
C TYR A 43 8.41 27.16 6.09
N ALA A 44 9.28 28.15 5.84
CA ALA A 44 10.74 28.04 6.02
C ALA A 44 11.19 27.49 7.38
N LYS A 45 10.49 27.85 8.47
CA LYS A 45 10.77 27.35 9.83
C LYS A 45 10.50 25.84 10.01
N ASN A 46 9.53 25.30 9.28
CA ASN A 46 9.09 23.90 9.34
C ASN A 46 9.27 23.18 7.98
N ALA A 47 9.89 23.81 6.99
CA ALA A 47 9.97 23.29 5.61
C ALA A 47 10.79 22.01 5.54
N GLU A 48 11.87 21.93 6.32
CA GLU A 48 12.69 20.73 6.47
C GLU A 48 11.88 19.58 7.07
N VAL A 49 11.14 19.84 8.15
CA VAL A 49 10.28 18.85 8.82
C VAL A 49 9.13 18.41 7.89
N LEU A 50 8.49 19.34 7.20
CA LEU A 50 7.41 19.03 6.25
C LEU A 50 7.91 18.20 5.06
N THR A 51 9.10 18.52 4.55
CA THR A 51 9.74 17.76 3.47
C THR A 51 10.12 16.37 3.95
N ALA A 52 10.73 16.26 5.14
CA ALA A 52 11.05 14.98 5.77
C ALA A 52 9.79 14.12 5.99
N MET A 53 8.69 14.73 6.46
CA MET A 53 7.40 14.06 6.64
C MET A 53 6.80 13.58 5.31
N ARG A 54 6.87 14.39 4.25
CA ARG A 54 6.43 13.96 2.90
C ARG A 54 7.27 12.80 2.36
N SER A 55 8.59 12.86 2.54
CA SER A 55 9.49 11.76 2.17
C SER A 55 9.20 10.48 2.96
N ALA A 56 8.95 10.61 4.28
CA ALA A 56 8.54 9.49 5.12
C ALA A 56 7.19 8.92 4.68
N GLN A 57 6.21 9.77 4.37
CA GLN A 57 4.91 9.35 3.84
C GLN A 57 5.07 8.60 2.51
N ALA A 58 5.88 9.10 1.58
CA ALA A 58 6.15 8.42 0.31
C ALA A 58 6.81 7.05 0.53
N LYS A 59 7.75 6.95 1.48
CA LYS A 59 8.39 5.68 1.86
C LYS A 59 7.39 4.70 2.46
N ILE A 60 6.53 5.15 3.37
CA ILE A 60 5.48 4.32 3.98
C ILE A 60 4.51 3.82 2.91
N ASN A 61 4.07 4.68 1.99
CA ASN A 61 3.21 4.26 0.88
C ASN A 61 3.89 3.20 0.01
N GLY A 62 5.18 3.36 -0.30
CA GLY A 62 5.96 2.35 -1.02
C GLY A 62 6.03 1.00 -0.29
N LEU A 63 6.21 1.02 1.04
CA LEU A 63 6.21 -0.19 1.86
C LEU A 63 4.83 -0.87 1.91
N ILE A 64 3.75 -0.09 1.96
CA ILE A 64 2.37 -0.62 1.90
C ILE A 64 2.15 -1.34 0.57
N ASP A 65 2.55 -0.74 -0.54
CA ASP A 65 2.38 -1.36 -1.86
C ASP A 65 3.26 -2.61 -2.03
N GLN A 66 4.48 -2.60 -1.50
CA GLN A 66 5.32 -3.79 -1.43
C GLN A 66 4.68 -4.90 -0.59
N THR A 67 4.08 -4.55 0.55
CA THR A 67 3.38 -5.51 1.42
C THR A 67 2.19 -6.14 0.70
N LYS A 68 1.42 -5.36 -0.08
CA LYS A 68 0.34 -5.92 -0.91
C LYS A 68 0.86 -6.93 -1.94
N LEU A 69 1.99 -6.64 -2.59
CA LEU A 69 2.61 -7.57 -3.54
C LEU A 69 3.06 -8.86 -2.87
N VAL A 70 3.64 -8.76 -1.66
CA VAL A 70 4.03 -9.93 -0.86
C VAL A 70 2.80 -10.71 -0.42
N SER A 71 1.75 -10.05 0.06
CA SER A 71 0.47 -10.69 0.43
C SER A 71 -0.11 -11.47 -0.73
N ASN A 72 -0.26 -10.83 -1.90
CA ASN A 72 -0.77 -11.51 -3.09
C ASN A 72 0.08 -12.73 -3.49
N ARG A 73 1.41 -12.68 -3.24
CA ARG A 73 2.28 -13.82 -3.49
C ARG A 73 2.04 -14.94 -2.47
N LEU A 74 1.86 -14.60 -1.19
CA LEU A 74 1.54 -15.56 -0.12
C LEU A 74 0.19 -16.23 -0.38
N ASP A 75 -0.84 -15.48 -0.81
CA ASP A 75 -2.17 -16.04 -1.13
C ASP A 75 -2.09 -17.07 -2.28
N MET A 76 -1.25 -16.78 -3.29
CA MET A 76 -0.98 -17.73 -4.37
C MET A 76 -0.19 -18.95 -3.90
N GLN A 77 0.75 -18.78 -2.96
CA GLN A 77 1.45 -19.90 -2.34
C GLN A 77 0.49 -20.76 -1.51
N GLU A 78 -0.39 -20.16 -0.72
CA GLU A 78 -1.40 -20.87 0.04
C GLU A 78 -2.31 -21.71 -0.87
N THR A 79 -2.77 -21.14 -1.97
CA THR A 79 -3.56 -21.86 -2.99
C THR A 79 -2.83 -23.09 -3.50
N GLY A 80 -1.55 -22.95 -3.86
CA GLY A 80 -0.74 -24.08 -4.33
C GLY A 80 -0.49 -25.13 -3.26
N VAL A 81 -0.26 -24.71 -2.01
CA VAL A 81 -0.07 -25.62 -0.85
C VAL A 81 -1.35 -26.38 -0.55
N ASN A 82 -2.51 -25.73 -0.54
CA ASN A 82 -3.79 -26.38 -0.30
C ASN A 82 -4.09 -27.43 -1.38
N GLN A 83 -3.84 -27.11 -2.65
CA GLN A 83 -3.96 -28.08 -3.74
C GLN A 83 -3.05 -29.30 -3.56
N MET A 84 -1.81 -29.09 -3.10
CA MET A 84 -0.90 -30.21 -2.78
C MET A 84 -1.40 -31.03 -1.59
N ALA A 85 -1.89 -30.38 -0.53
CA ALA A 85 -2.42 -31.05 0.65
C ALA A 85 -3.64 -31.92 0.30
N ASP A 86 -4.57 -31.41 -0.49
CA ASP A 86 -5.75 -32.14 -0.96
C ASP A 86 -5.37 -33.34 -1.83
N ALA A 87 -4.37 -33.18 -2.70
CA ALA A 87 -3.87 -34.26 -3.54
C ALA A 87 -3.21 -35.38 -2.71
N VAL A 88 -2.37 -35.03 -1.73
CA VAL A 88 -1.77 -35.99 -0.80
C VAL A 88 -2.83 -36.68 0.05
N GLY A 89 -3.83 -35.94 0.54
CA GLY A 89 -4.97 -36.49 1.26
C GLY A 89 -5.76 -37.51 0.43
N SER A 90 -5.99 -37.20 -0.85
CA SER A 90 -6.64 -38.09 -1.81
C SER A 90 -5.83 -39.36 -2.07
N ALA A 91 -4.50 -39.23 -2.23
CA ALA A 91 -3.60 -40.38 -2.37
C ALA A 91 -3.63 -41.28 -1.12
N LYS A 92 -3.59 -40.70 0.08
CA LYS A 92 -3.71 -41.44 1.34
C LYS A 92 -5.03 -42.19 1.41
N GLY A 93 -6.15 -41.52 1.13
CA GLY A 93 -7.47 -42.14 1.13
C GLY A 93 -7.60 -43.28 0.11
N ALA A 94 -6.99 -43.14 -1.07
CA ALA A 94 -6.92 -44.21 -2.07
C ALA A 94 -6.19 -45.46 -1.54
N ILE A 95 -5.05 -45.26 -0.86
CA ILE A 95 -4.28 -46.35 -0.25
C ILE A 95 -5.10 -47.04 0.85
N GLU A 96 -5.72 -46.27 1.74
CA GLU A 96 -6.57 -46.80 2.82
C GLU A 96 -7.73 -47.63 2.27
N ASN A 97 -8.42 -47.13 1.24
CA ASN A 97 -9.52 -47.83 0.59
C ASN A 97 -9.05 -49.12 -0.10
N ALA A 98 -7.90 -49.11 -0.76
CA ALA A 98 -7.35 -50.30 -1.42
C ALA A 98 -6.97 -51.40 -0.42
N ILE A 99 -6.39 -51.02 0.73
CA ILE A 99 -6.08 -51.93 1.83
C ILE A 99 -7.37 -52.51 2.42
N ALA A 100 -8.36 -51.66 2.71
CA ALA A 100 -9.64 -52.07 3.29
C ALA A 100 -10.44 -52.99 2.35
N ALA A 101 -10.41 -52.73 1.05
CA ALA A 101 -11.10 -53.53 0.04
C ALA A 101 -10.33 -54.81 -0.35
N GLY A 102 -9.06 -54.93 0.05
CA GLY A 102 -8.17 -56.02 -0.41
C GLY A 102 -7.92 -56.02 -1.92
N ASN A 103 -8.15 -54.89 -2.59
CA ASN A 103 -8.09 -54.75 -4.04
C ASN A 103 -7.45 -53.42 -4.43
N ALA A 104 -6.35 -53.48 -5.19
CA ALA A 104 -5.58 -52.33 -5.63
C ALA A 104 -5.69 -52.05 -7.14
N ALA A 105 -6.67 -52.63 -7.84
CA ALA A 105 -6.78 -52.53 -9.30
C ALA A 105 -6.76 -51.08 -9.83
N THR A 106 -7.38 -50.14 -9.11
CA THR A 106 -7.44 -48.71 -9.47
C THR A 106 -6.45 -47.83 -8.71
N LEU A 107 -5.66 -48.40 -7.79
CA LEU A 107 -4.83 -47.63 -6.87
C LEU A 107 -3.77 -46.81 -7.63
N MET A 108 -3.08 -47.44 -8.59
CA MET A 108 -2.03 -46.75 -9.37
C MET A 108 -2.60 -45.56 -10.15
N GLN A 109 -3.77 -45.71 -10.77
CA GLN A 109 -4.42 -44.61 -11.50
C GLN A 109 -4.79 -43.44 -10.56
N GLN A 110 -5.26 -43.75 -9.35
CA GLN A 110 -5.58 -42.72 -8.35
C GLN A 110 -4.34 -42.01 -7.82
N LEU A 111 -3.25 -42.75 -7.61
CA LEU A 111 -1.95 -42.19 -7.20
C LEU A 111 -1.33 -41.32 -8.30
N GLU A 112 -1.41 -41.72 -9.57
CA GLU A 112 -0.96 -40.92 -10.71
C GLU A 112 -1.74 -39.61 -10.83
N ALA A 113 -3.06 -39.65 -10.62
CA ALA A 113 -3.91 -38.46 -10.61
C ALA A 113 -3.52 -37.50 -9.45
N ALA A 114 -3.34 -38.04 -8.24
CA ALA A 114 -2.89 -37.26 -7.09
C ALA A 114 -1.49 -36.66 -7.30
N PHE A 115 -0.56 -37.42 -7.88
CA PHE A 115 0.78 -36.93 -8.22
C PHE A 115 0.72 -35.78 -9.23
N THR A 116 -0.08 -35.93 -10.29
CA THR A 116 -0.28 -34.88 -11.29
C THR A 116 -0.82 -33.60 -10.66
N ASN A 117 -1.82 -33.71 -9.78
CA ASN A 117 -2.38 -32.56 -9.07
C ASN A 117 -1.35 -31.89 -8.14
N THR A 118 -0.50 -32.68 -7.48
CA THR A 118 0.59 -32.17 -6.64
C THR A 118 1.61 -31.38 -7.49
N VAL A 119 2.00 -31.91 -8.65
CA VAL A 119 2.91 -31.22 -9.59
C VAL A 119 2.29 -29.93 -10.12
N GLN A 120 0.98 -29.90 -10.37
CA GLN A 120 0.29 -28.66 -10.74
C GLN A 120 0.35 -27.61 -9.62
N GLY A 121 0.10 -28.02 -8.37
CA GLY A 121 0.23 -27.15 -7.19
C GLY A 121 1.65 -26.56 -7.06
N LEU A 122 2.69 -27.38 -7.24
CA LEU A 122 4.10 -26.92 -7.27
C LEU A 122 4.40 -25.94 -8.40
N ASN A 123 3.68 -26.05 -9.53
CA ASN A 123 3.83 -25.18 -10.69
C ASN A 123 2.96 -23.91 -10.62
N THR A 124 2.40 -23.59 -9.44
CA THR A 124 1.63 -22.35 -9.24
C THR A 124 2.48 -21.11 -9.57
N LYS A 125 1.87 -20.15 -10.28
CA LYS A 125 2.52 -18.92 -10.72
C LYS A 125 1.82 -17.68 -10.16
N SER A 126 2.60 -16.68 -9.78
CA SER A 126 2.14 -15.33 -9.48
C SER A 126 2.89 -14.35 -10.39
N ASN A 127 2.16 -13.50 -11.11
CA ASN A 127 2.73 -12.54 -12.08
C ASN A 127 3.72 -13.19 -13.08
N GLY A 128 3.37 -14.38 -13.59
CA GLY A 128 4.18 -15.13 -14.56
C GLY A 128 5.41 -15.84 -13.99
N ARG A 129 5.69 -15.72 -12.70
CA ARG A 129 6.81 -16.39 -12.02
C ARG A 129 6.32 -17.51 -11.12
N TYR A 130 7.03 -18.63 -11.08
CA TYR A 130 6.73 -19.72 -10.16
C TYR A 130 6.87 -19.25 -8.71
N VAL A 131 5.88 -19.57 -7.87
CA VAL A 131 5.88 -19.13 -6.47
C VAL A 131 6.77 -20.02 -5.57
N PHE A 132 6.95 -21.28 -5.96
CA PHE A 132 7.78 -22.28 -5.27
C PHE A 132 9.11 -22.58 -5.99
N GLY A 133 9.20 -22.32 -7.30
CA GLY A 133 10.32 -22.71 -8.16
C GLY A 133 11.61 -21.88 -8.04
N GLY A 134 11.81 -21.18 -6.93
CA GLY A 134 13.02 -20.39 -6.69
C GLY A 134 12.87 -18.92 -7.05
N ALA A 135 12.55 -18.12 -6.05
CA ALA A 135 13.36 -16.93 -5.82
C ALA A 135 14.25 -17.30 -4.64
N LYS A 136 15.48 -17.76 -4.89
CA LYS A 136 16.54 -17.56 -3.89
C LYS A 136 16.67 -16.05 -3.77
N THR A 137 16.11 -15.48 -2.72
CA THR A 137 16.52 -14.18 -2.22
C THR A 137 17.62 -14.48 -1.20
N ASP A 138 18.85 -14.12 -1.56
CA ASP A 138 19.91 -13.82 -0.57
C ASP A 138 19.39 -12.82 0.48
#